data_AF-A0A3S9FUZ1-F1
#
_entry.id   AF-A0A3S9FUZ1-F1
#
_cell.length_a   1.000
_cell.length_b   1.000
_cell.length_c   1.000
_cell.angle_alpha   90.00
_cell.angle_beta   90.00
_cell.angle_gamma   90.00
#
_symmetry.space_group_name_H-M   'P 1'
#
loop_
_entity.id
_entity.type
_entity.pdbx_description
1 polymer ?
#
loop_
_entity_poly.entity_id
_entity_poly.type
_entity_poly.pdbx_seq_one_letter_code
_entity_poly.pdbx_strand_id
1 'polypeptide(L)'
;MRLHALDQNADLQKRLGTEIGTIGGLIDQLRDKRFKIEIGEAEAVVAPKPSAAKQHRQWDIDEKVLKAGIPEYPDVIRGSEADTGQVFSDALDATLEFYKAAAFEHFRKHGCHPDEPVQLEHAALHAAEIHAIIHWFSGRCKALETRVADLEERPTVEYRGVWKSDEKYKRGHLVTHSGSVWHCELAGSGIVPGNGATGWRLAVKRGENGKDAR
;
A
#
# COMPACT_ATOMS: atom_id res chain seq x y z
N MET A 1 -51.13 0.55 -58.92
CA MET A 1 -51.81 1.79 -58.49
C MET A 1 -50.84 2.94 -58.70
N ARG A 2 -51.04 3.79 -59.73
CA ARG A 2 -50.27 5.04 -59.87
C ARG A 2 -50.88 6.05 -58.91
N LEU A 3 -50.10 6.59 -57.98
CA LEU A 3 -50.53 7.69 -57.11
C LEU A 3 -51.02 8.84 -58.01
N HIS A 4 -52.21 9.36 -57.72
CA HIS A 4 -52.83 10.43 -58.49
C HIS A 4 -52.02 11.72 -58.28
N ALA A 5 -51.94 12.61 -59.27
CA ALA A 5 -51.19 13.87 -59.15
C ALA A 5 -51.68 14.79 -58.00
N LEU A 6 -52.85 14.49 -57.42
CA LEU A 6 -53.45 15.19 -56.28
C LEU A 6 -53.09 14.58 -54.91
N ASP A 7 -52.39 13.44 -54.86
CA ASP A 7 -51.89 12.83 -53.61
C ASP A 7 -50.49 13.38 -53.21
N GLN A 8 -50.00 14.42 -53.88
CA GLN A 8 -48.70 15.01 -53.59
C GLN A 8 -48.77 15.80 -52.27
N ASN A 9 -47.96 15.37 -51.29
CA ASN A 9 -47.84 16.07 -50.01
C ASN A 9 -47.16 17.43 -50.21
N ALA A 10 -47.97 18.49 -50.28
CA ALA A 10 -47.53 19.85 -50.54
C ALA A 10 -46.55 20.38 -49.48
N ASP A 11 -46.68 19.96 -48.22
CA ASP A 11 -45.77 20.34 -47.13
C ASP A 11 -44.37 19.74 -47.34
N LEU A 12 -44.32 18.48 -47.77
CA LEU A 12 -43.06 17.81 -48.11
C LEU A 12 -42.36 18.51 -49.28
N GLN A 13 -43.09 18.88 -50.33
CA GLN A 13 -42.52 19.61 -51.47
C GLN A 13 -41.98 20.98 -51.08
N LYS A 14 -42.71 21.72 -50.23
CA LYS A 14 -42.25 23.02 -49.71
C LYS A 14 -40.97 22.88 -48.89
N ARG A 15 -40.89 21.88 -48.01
CA ARG A 15 -39.70 21.62 -47.20
C ARG A 15 -38.49 21.24 -48.05
N LEU A 16 -38.67 20.34 -49.02
CA LEU A 16 -37.62 19.96 -49.96
C LEU A 16 -37.11 21.16 -50.77
N GLY A 17 -38.01 22.06 -51.19
CA GLY A 17 -37.62 23.30 -51.86
C GLY A 17 -36.72 24.19 -50.99
N THR A 18 -37.03 24.34 -49.71
CA THR A 18 -36.20 25.09 -48.74
C THR A 18 -34.84 24.43 -48.51
N GLU A 19 -34.81 23.10 -48.34
CA GLU A 19 -33.56 22.35 -48.15
C GLU A 19 -32.66 22.45 -49.40
N ILE A 20 -33.21 22.30 -50.60
CA ILE A 20 -32.49 22.49 -51.87
C ILE A 20 -31.94 23.91 -51.98
N GLY A 21 -32.73 24.93 -51.63
CA GLY A 21 -32.28 26.32 -51.62
C GLY A 21 -31.12 26.56 -50.64
N THR A 22 -31.18 25.95 -49.46
CA THR A 22 -30.12 26.04 -48.44
C THR A 22 -28.83 25.38 -48.93
N ILE A 23 -28.93 24.19 -49.51
CA ILE A 23 -27.79 23.46 -50.08
C ILE A 23 -27.18 24.26 -51.25
N GLY A 24 -28.02 24.84 -52.12
CA GLY A 24 -27.58 25.70 -53.21
C GLY A 24 -26.73 26.88 -52.71
N GLY A 25 -27.23 27.60 -51.70
CA GLY A 25 -26.50 28.71 -51.08
C GLY A 25 -25.17 28.30 -50.45
N LEU A 26 -25.11 27.13 -49.78
CA LEU A 26 -23.87 26.60 -49.22
C LEU A 26 -22.85 26.21 -50.30
N ILE A 27 -23.32 25.61 -51.40
CA ILE A 27 -22.47 25.26 -52.54
C ILE A 27 -21.89 26.52 -53.17
N ASP A 28 -22.67 27.57 -53.34
CA ASP A 28 -22.21 28.84 -53.91
C ASP A 28 -21.16 29.51 -53.01
N GLN A 29 -21.37 29.49 -51.68
CA GLN A 29 -20.37 29.96 -50.72
C GLN A 29 -19.06 29.17 -50.79
N LEU A 30 -19.12 27.84 -50.93
CA LEU A 30 -17.93 27.00 -51.06
C LEU A 30 -17.21 27.23 -52.39
N ARG A 31 -17.95 27.44 -53.47
CA ARG A 31 -17.40 27.78 -54.79
C ARG A 31 -16.68 29.13 -54.76
N ASP A 32 -17.29 30.15 -54.17
CA ASP A 32 -16.67 31.47 -54.01
C ASP A 32 -15.39 31.39 -53.16
N LYS A 33 -15.42 30.67 -52.04
CA LYS A 33 -14.23 30.42 -51.21
C LYS A 33 -13.12 29.72 -52.00
N ARG A 34 -13.46 28.65 -52.73
CA ARG A 34 -12.50 27.91 -53.53
C ARG A 34 -11.92 28.78 -54.66
N PHE A 35 -12.75 29.57 -55.32
CA PHE A 35 -12.32 30.49 -56.36
C PHE A 35 -11.32 31.51 -55.83
N LYS A 36 -11.61 32.13 -54.68
CA LYS A 36 -10.69 33.04 -53.97
C LYS A 36 -9.35 32.40 -53.62
N ILE A 37 -9.36 31.13 -53.22
CA ILE A 37 -8.13 30.35 -52.98
C ILE A 37 -7.34 30.16 -54.28
N GLU A 38 -8.00 29.78 -55.38
CA GLU A 38 -7.35 29.50 -56.67
C GLU A 38 -6.72 30.75 -57.32
N ILE A 39 -7.31 31.94 -57.12
CA ILE A 39 -6.77 33.21 -57.63
C ILE A 39 -5.78 33.89 -56.67
N GLY A 40 -5.50 33.28 -55.51
CA GLY A 40 -4.56 33.82 -54.53
C GLY A 40 -5.09 35.01 -53.71
N GLU A 41 -6.40 35.28 -53.75
CA GLU A 41 -7.07 36.32 -52.95
C GLU A 41 -7.61 35.80 -51.61
N ALA A 42 -7.40 34.51 -51.30
CA ALA A 42 -7.77 33.98 -50.01
C ALA A 42 -6.93 34.63 -48.90
N GLU A 43 -7.61 35.25 -47.93
CA GLU A 43 -6.99 35.61 -46.66
C GLU A 43 -6.29 34.36 -46.10
N ALA A 44 -4.97 34.47 -45.87
CA ALA A 44 -4.22 33.41 -45.23
C ALA A 44 -4.96 33.01 -43.94
N VAL A 45 -5.20 31.72 -43.74
CA VAL A 45 -5.65 31.22 -42.44
C VAL A 45 -4.52 31.51 -41.46
N VAL A 46 -4.61 32.67 -40.80
CA VAL A 46 -3.66 33.06 -39.76
C VAL A 46 -3.82 32.02 -38.66
N ALA A 47 -2.81 31.17 -38.49
CA ALA A 47 -2.75 30.27 -37.35
C ALA A 47 -3.02 31.11 -36.09
N PRO A 48 -3.91 30.67 -35.18
CA PRO A 48 -4.19 31.42 -33.97
C PRO A 48 -2.86 31.77 -33.30
N LYS A 49 -2.69 33.06 -32.96
CA LYS A 49 -1.47 33.55 -32.32
C LYS A 49 -1.11 32.60 -31.16
N PRO A 50 0.17 32.21 -31.01
CA PRO A 50 0.57 31.36 -29.89
C PRO A 50 0.08 32.02 -28.60
N SER A 51 -0.74 31.28 -27.84
CA SER A 51 -1.17 31.69 -26.51
C SER A 51 0.06 32.05 -25.70
N ALA A 52 -0.01 33.15 -24.95
CA ALA A 52 1.01 33.49 -23.96
C ALA A 52 1.33 32.25 -23.11
N ALA A 53 2.61 32.03 -22.79
CA ALA A 53 3.06 30.93 -21.95
C ALA A 53 2.25 30.95 -20.65
N LYS A 54 1.54 29.86 -20.35
CA LYS A 54 0.77 29.74 -19.11
C LYS A 54 1.76 29.74 -17.95
N GLN A 55 1.53 30.61 -16.97
CA GLN A 55 2.30 30.62 -15.73
C GLN A 55 1.79 29.48 -14.84
N HIS A 56 2.58 28.42 -14.71
CA HIS A 56 2.25 27.25 -13.90
C HIS A 56 2.46 27.50 -12.40
N ARG A 57 1.64 26.85 -11.58
CA ARG A 57 1.81 26.85 -10.12
C ARG A 57 3.09 26.09 -9.76
N GLN A 58 3.73 26.47 -8.66
CA GLN A 58 4.90 25.75 -8.12
C GLN A 58 4.44 24.73 -7.08
N TRP A 59 5.18 23.63 -6.96
CA TRP A 59 5.00 22.68 -5.87
C TRP A 59 5.36 23.33 -4.52
N ASP A 60 4.55 23.09 -3.50
CA ASP A 60 4.82 23.52 -2.13
C ASP A 60 5.60 22.41 -1.40
N ILE A 61 6.92 22.51 -1.43
CA ILE A 61 7.86 21.48 -0.96
C ILE A 61 8.54 21.97 0.32
N ASP A 62 8.40 21.22 1.41
CA ASP A 62 9.21 21.44 2.61
C ASP A 62 10.62 20.85 2.42
N GLU A 63 11.55 21.72 2.03
CA GLU A 63 12.97 21.39 1.82
C GLU A 63 13.66 20.88 3.10
N LYS A 64 13.18 21.27 4.29
CA LYS A 64 13.77 20.79 5.55
C LYS A 64 13.41 19.32 5.76
N VAL A 65 12.15 18.95 5.51
CA VAL A 65 11.70 17.56 5.63
C VAL A 65 12.40 16.67 4.61
N LEU A 66 12.54 17.12 3.35
CA LEU A 66 13.30 16.38 2.34
C LEU A 66 14.75 16.14 2.75
N LYS A 67 15.42 17.18 3.26
CA LYS A 67 16.81 17.10 3.69
C LYS A 67 16.99 16.24 4.95
N ALA A 68 15.99 16.18 5.83
CA ALA A 68 16.01 15.34 7.02
C ALA A 68 15.99 13.84 6.67
N GLY A 69 15.41 13.46 5.53
CA GLY A 69 15.35 12.08 5.06
C GLY A 69 14.13 11.32 5.59
N ILE A 70 14.07 10.02 5.28
CA ILE A 70 12.96 9.15 5.69
C ILE A 70 12.96 9.05 7.23
N PRO A 71 11.85 9.39 7.91
CA PRO A 71 11.75 9.23 9.36
C PRO A 71 11.94 7.78 9.78
N GLU A 72 12.58 7.56 10.93
CA GLU A 72 12.73 6.22 11.49
C GLU A 72 11.40 5.69 12.02
N TYR A 73 11.19 4.37 11.88
CA TYR A 73 10.08 3.71 12.53
C TYR A 73 10.32 3.65 14.05
N PRO A 74 9.32 3.94 14.90
CA PRO A 74 9.51 3.95 16.35
C PRO A 74 10.01 2.60 16.88
N ASP A 75 11.10 2.62 17.64
CA ASP A 75 11.60 1.45 18.38
C ASP A 75 10.84 1.30 19.72
N VAL A 76 9.52 1.11 19.61
CA VAL A 76 8.61 0.96 20.75
C VAL A 76 7.78 -0.30 20.56
N ILE A 77 7.68 -1.11 21.62
CA ILE A 77 6.80 -2.29 21.63
C ILE A 77 5.35 -1.81 21.72
N ARG A 78 4.52 -2.21 20.74
CA ARG A 78 3.09 -1.88 20.71
C ARG A 78 2.38 -2.45 21.94
N GLY A 79 1.56 -1.64 22.60
CA GLY A 79 0.85 -1.99 23.84
C GLY A 79 1.70 -1.94 25.11
N SER A 80 2.98 -1.54 25.02
CA SER A 80 3.82 -1.30 26.21
C SER A 80 3.51 0.03 26.88
N GLU A 81 4.05 0.27 28.09
CA GLU A 81 3.94 1.57 28.77
C GLU A 81 4.53 2.74 27.95
N ALA A 82 5.47 2.43 27.04
CA ALA A 82 6.07 3.41 26.13
C ALA A 82 5.22 3.67 24.88
N ASP A 83 4.23 2.82 24.58
CA ASP A 83 3.23 3.04 23.51
C ASP A 83 2.19 4.05 23.97
N THR A 84 2.62 5.29 24.15
CA THR A 84 1.69 6.41 24.28
C THR A 84 0.97 6.52 22.94
N GLY A 85 -0.37 6.63 22.95
CA GLY A 85 -1.21 6.52 21.74
C GLY A 85 -0.92 7.52 20.61
N GLN A 86 0.10 8.37 20.77
CA GLN A 86 0.58 9.36 19.82
C GLN A 86 1.88 8.96 19.10
N VAL A 87 2.72 8.07 19.65
CA VAL A 87 4.07 7.76 19.09
C VAL A 87 3.99 7.28 17.64
N PHE A 88 3.11 6.32 17.37
CA PHE A 88 2.98 5.75 16.04
C PHE A 88 2.23 6.67 15.07
N SER A 89 1.27 7.48 15.54
CA SER A 89 0.58 8.44 14.68
C SER A 89 1.51 9.59 14.28
N ASP A 90 2.31 10.11 15.21
CA ASP A 90 3.29 11.17 14.91
C ASP A 90 4.35 10.67 13.91
N ALA A 91 4.83 9.44 14.08
CA ALA A 91 5.77 8.84 13.15
C ALA A 91 5.16 8.62 11.77
N LEU A 92 3.88 8.21 11.71
CA LEU A 92 3.15 8.08 10.44
C LEU A 92 2.98 9.44 9.76
N ASP A 93 2.57 10.48 10.49
CA ASP A 93 2.40 11.82 9.96
C ASP A 93 3.71 12.40 9.44
N ALA A 94 4.81 12.24 10.18
CA ALA A 94 6.14 12.63 9.73
C ALA A 94 6.54 11.89 8.44
N THR A 95 6.24 10.58 8.36
CA THR A 95 6.53 9.76 7.18
C THR A 95 5.70 10.21 5.97
N LEU A 96 4.42 10.55 6.18
CA LEU A 96 3.53 11.08 5.14
C LEU A 96 4.03 12.42 4.60
N GLU A 97 4.44 13.34 5.48
CA GLU A 97 5.00 14.63 5.07
C GLU A 97 6.29 14.46 4.25
N PHE A 98 7.16 13.52 4.64
CA PHE A 98 8.34 13.19 3.84
C PHE A 98 7.98 12.68 2.44
N TYR A 99 7.11 11.67 2.33
CA TYR A 99 6.79 11.09 1.03
C TYR A 99 5.99 12.04 0.14
N LYS A 100 5.17 12.92 0.71
CA LYS A 100 4.52 14.03 -0.01
C LYS A 100 5.56 14.97 -0.61
N ALA A 101 6.50 15.45 0.18
CA ALA A 101 7.56 16.33 -0.30
C ALA A 101 8.44 15.62 -1.36
N ALA A 102 8.74 14.34 -1.16
CA ALA A 102 9.52 13.54 -2.11
C ALA A 102 8.81 13.34 -3.45
N ALA A 103 7.50 13.08 -3.41
CA ALA A 103 6.68 12.96 -4.62
C ALA A 103 6.63 14.30 -5.38
N PHE A 104 6.41 15.41 -4.69
CA PHE A 104 6.39 16.74 -5.29
C PHE A 104 7.74 17.08 -5.93
N GLU A 105 8.83 16.78 -5.25
CA GLU A 105 10.18 16.96 -5.75
C GLU A 105 10.47 16.10 -7.00
N HIS A 106 9.98 14.86 -7.01
CA HIS A 106 10.06 13.99 -8.19
C HIS A 106 9.36 14.64 -9.38
N PHE A 107 8.11 15.09 -9.23
CA PHE A 107 7.37 15.73 -10.32
C PHE A 107 8.02 17.04 -10.78
N ARG A 108 8.47 17.88 -9.83
CA ARG A 108 9.20 19.12 -10.13
C ARG A 108 10.43 18.86 -11.01
N LYS A 109 11.22 17.85 -10.69
CA LYS A 109 12.43 17.46 -11.46
C LYS A 109 12.12 16.98 -12.89
N HIS A 110 10.94 16.44 -13.12
CA HIS A 110 10.49 15.97 -14.43
C HIS A 110 9.69 17.03 -15.21
N GLY A 111 9.62 18.26 -14.71
CA GLY A 111 8.91 19.36 -15.36
C GLY A 111 7.39 19.25 -15.27
N CYS A 112 6.86 18.39 -14.41
CA CYS A 112 5.43 18.26 -14.19
C CYS A 112 4.95 19.36 -13.23
N HIS A 113 3.80 19.95 -13.55
CA HIS A 113 3.22 21.05 -12.79
C HIS A 113 1.96 20.65 -11.98
N PRO A 114 1.70 21.26 -10.82
CA PRO A 114 0.55 20.93 -9.97
C PRO A 114 -0.82 21.29 -10.56
N ASP A 115 -0.86 22.03 -11.66
CA ASP A 115 -2.05 22.42 -12.39
C ASP A 115 -2.31 21.54 -13.63
N GLU A 116 -1.48 20.53 -13.87
CA GLU A 116 -1.75 19.52 -14.89
C GLU A 116 -2.98 18.68 -14.53
N PRO A 117 -3.90 18.45 -15.48
CA PRO A 117 -5.11 17.68 -15.22
C PRO A 117 -4.78 16.19 -15.05
N VAL A 118 -5.28 15.60 -13.96
CA VAL A 118 -5.25 14.14 -13.76
C VAL A 118 -6.62 13.57 -14.09
N GLN A 119 -6.66 12.52 -14.89
CA GLN A 119 -7.91 11.82 -15.17
C GLN A 119 -8.44 11.14 -13.91
N LEU A 120 -9.76 11.24 -13.66
CA LEU A 120 -10.39 10.68 -12.47
C LEU A 120 -10.18 9.16 -12.36
N GLU A 121 -10.18 8.46 -13.49
CA GLU A 121 -9.88 7.02 -13.55
C GLU A 121 -8.47 6.71 -13.00
N HIS A 122 -7.47 7.51 -13.38
CA HIS A 122 -6.11 7.36 -12.88
C HIS A 122 -6.04 7.58 -11.37
N ALA A 123 -6.71 8.63 -10.86
CA ALA A 123 -6.78 8.88 -9.42
C ALA A 123 -7.49 7.74 -8.66
N ALA A 124 -8.57 7.19 -9.23
CA ALA A 124 -9.30 6.06 -8.66
C ALA A 124 -8.47 4.76 -8.65
N LEU A 125 -7.70 4.51 -9.71
CA LEU A 125 -6.79 3.36 -9.80
C LEU A 125 -5.70 3.44 -8.72
N HIS A 126 -5.02 4.58 -8.58
CA HIS A 126 -4.03 4.78 -7.51
C HIS A 126 -4.63 4.60 -6.12
N ALA A 127 -5.81 5.15 -5.87
CA ALA A 127 -6.50 4.93 -4.60
C ALA A 127 -6.77 3.43 -4.38
N ALA A 128 -7.28 2.71 -5.37
CA ALA A 128 -7.54 1.27 -5.27
C ALA A 128 -6.27 0.46 -4.99
N GLU A 129 -5.17 0.77 -5.66
CA GLU A 129 -3.87 0.15 -5.45
C GLU A 129 -3.35 0.36 -4.02
N ILE A 130 -3.41 1.59 -3.52
CA ILE A 130 -3.02 1.92 -2.14
C ILE A 130 -3.84 1.08 -1.14
N HIS A 131 -5.16 1.02 -1.30
CA HIS A 131 -6.02 0.22 -0.41
C HIS A 131 -5.70 -1.27 -0.49
N ALA A 132 -5.47 -1.81 -1.70
CA ALA A 132 -5.11 -3.21 -1.88
C ALA A 132 -3.78 -3.56 -1.20
N ILE A 133 -2.78 -2.70 -1.38
CA ILE A 133 -1.45 -2.83 -0.77
C ILE A 133 -1.54 -2.77 0.76
N ILE A 134 -2.23 -1.76 1.31
CA ILE A 134 -2.43 -1.62 2.76
C ILE A 134 -3.13 -2.85 3.32
N HIS A 135 -4.20 -3.31 2.67
CA HIS A 135 -4.95 -4.47 3.12
C HIS A 135 -4.09 -5.75 3.12
N TRP A 136 -3.37 -5.99 2.02
CA TRP A 136 -2.49 -7.15 1.88
C TRP A 136 -1.37 -7.16 2.92
N PHE A 137 -0.65 -6.04 3.08
CA PHE A 137 0.44 -5.96 4.05
C PHE A 137 -0.06 -6.00 5.49
N SER A 138 -1.20 -5.42 5.81
CA SER A 138 -1.82 -5.54 7.14
C SER A 138 -2.12 -7.00 7.49
N GLY A 139 -2.67 -7.75 6.53
CA GLY A 139 -2.89 -9.20 6.71
C GLY A 139 -1.58 -9.97 6.93
N ARG A 140 -0.53 -9.65 6.19
CA ARG A 140 0.81 -10.25 6.37
C ARG A 140 1.42 -9.91 7.73
N CYS A 141 1.31 -8.66 8.19
CA CYS A 141 1.80 -8.24 9.51
C CYS A 141 1.09 -9.01 10.61
N LYS A 142 -0.25 -9.07 10.57
CA LYS A 142 -1.04 -9.85 11.54
C LYS A 142 -0.65 -11.33 11.57
N ALA A 143 -0.42 -11.94 10.41
CA ALA A 143 0.02 -13.33 10.32
C ALA A 143 1.42 -13.53 10.91
N LEU A 144 2.33 -12.57 10.75
CA LEU A 144 3.65 -12.59 11.37
C LEU A 144 3.57 -12.40 12.89
N GLU A 145 2.80 -11.42 13.36
CA GLU A 145 2.56 -11.17 14.79
C GLU A 145 2.02 -12.42 15.49
N THR A 146 1.05 -13.11 14.88
CA THR A 146 0.52 -14.38 15.42
C THR A 146 1.61 -15.45 15.51
N ARG A 147 2.43 -15.61 14.47
CA ARG A 147 3.53 -16.58 14.47
C ARG A 147 4.62 -16.23 15.48
N VAL A 148 4.88 -14.95 15.71
CA VAL A 148 5.84 -14.49 16.73
C VAL A 148 5.31 -14.80 18.12
N ALA A 149 4.05 -14.49 18.40
CA ALA A 149 3.41 -14.87 19.67
C ALA A 149 3.47 -16.38 19.92
N ASP A 150 3.15 -17.20 18.91
CA ASP A 150 3.28 -18.67 18.99
C ASP A 150 4.72 -19.13 19.26
N LEU A 151 5.74 -18.39 18.81
CA LEU A 151 7.14 -18.71 19.06
C LEU A 151 7.57 -18.28 20.47
N GLU A 152 7.11 -17.12 20.93
CA GLU A 152 7.39 -16.57 22.25
C GLU A 152 6.75 -17.40 23.37
N GLU A 153 5.58 -18.01 23.12
CA GLU A 153 4.92 -18.91 24.07
C GLU A 153 5.56 -20.30 24.15
N ARG A 154 6.43 -20.68 23.19
CA ARG A 154 7.07 -22.01 23.22
C ARG A 154 8.00 -22.12 24.42
N PRO A 155 7.92 -23.22 25.20
CA PRO A 155 8.88 -23.48 26.26
C PRO A 155 10.31 -23.51 25.71
N THR A 156 11.14 -22.59 26.16
CA THR A 156 12.57 -22.59 25.86
C THR A 156 13.28 -23.63 26.71
N VAL A 157 14.12 -24.45 26.07
CA VAL A 157 14.97 -25.41 26.79
C VAL A 157 16.12 -24.66 27.43
N GLU A 158 16.11 -24.58 28.76
CA GLU A 158 17.15 -23.90 29.56
C GLU A 158 17.72 -24.87 30.59
N TYR A 159 19.04 -25.09 30.59
CA TYR A 159 19.69 -25.91 31.62
C TYR A 159 20.00 -25.09 32.87
N ARG A 160 19.41 -25.48 34.01
CA ARG A 160 19.46 -24.78 35.30
C ARG A 160 20.48 -25.37 36.28
N GLY A 161 21.31 -26.30 35.84
CA GLY A 161 22.28 -26.97 36.71
C GLY A 161 21.64 -28.03 37.62
N VAL A 162 22.18 -28.20 38.82
CA VAL A 162 21.69 -29.19 39.80
C VAL A 162 20.40 -28.69 40.45
N TRP A 163 19.39 -29.57 40.55
CA TRP A 163 18.12 -29.23 41.19
C TRP A 163 18.30 -28.78 42.64
N LYS A 164 17.59 -27.72 43.00
CA LYS A 164 17.45 -27.14 44.34
C LYS A 164 15.98 -26.94 44.69
N SER A 165 15.63 -27.14 45.97
CA SER A 165 14.25 -27.08 46.46
C SER A 165 13.66 -25.67 46.55
N ASP A 166 14.51 -24.67 46.75
CA ASP A 166 14.17 -23.25 46.90
C ASP A 166 14.05 -22.51 45.57
N GLU A 167 14.46 -23.14 44.47
CA GLU A 167 14.40 -22.53 43.14
C GLU A 167 13.05 -22.78 42.45
N LYS A 168 12.57 -21.77 41.71
CA LYS A 168 11.38 -21.86 40.85
C LYS A 168 11.79 -22.24 39.44
N TYR A 169 11.25 -23.34 38.93
CA TYR A 169 11.47 -23.81 37.56
C TYR A 169 10.26 -23.49 36.69
N LYS A 170 10.52 -23.17 35.42
CA LYS A 170 9.49 -23.03 34.39
C LYS A 170 9.46 -24.28 33.53
N ARG A 171 8.32 -24.52 32.87
CA ARG A 171 8.21 -25.57 31.87
C ARG A 171 9.28 -25.39 30.80
N GLY A 172 9.96 -26.46 30.39
CA GLY A 172 11.10 -26.39 29.47
C GLY A 172 12.47 -26.45 30.17
N HIS A 173 12.56 -26.09 31.46
CA HIS A 173 13.83 -26.15 32.19
C HIS A 173 14.35 -27.58 32.32
N LEU A 174 15.66 -27.74 32.17
CA LEU A 174 16.40 -28.97 32.41
C LEU A 174 17.22 -28.84 33.70
N VAL A 175 17.19 -29.87 34.54
CA VAL A 175 18.02 -29.94 35.76
C VAL A 175 18.72 -31.28 35.87
N THR A 176 19.83 -31.32 36.60
CA THR A 176 20.45 -32.56 37.04
C THR A 176 19.98 -32.92 38.45
N HIS A 177 19.49 -34.15 38.62
CA HIS A 177 19.14 -34.70 39.94
C HIS A 177 19.43 -36.20 39.96
N SER A 178 20.14 -36.65 41.01
CA SER A 178 20.54 -38.05 41.18
C SER A 178 21.29 -38.63 39.97
N GLY A 179 22.15 -37.82 39.33
CA GLY A 179 22.96 -38.21 38.16
C GLY A 179 22.22 -38.24 36.82
N SER A 180 20.92 -37.93 36.80
CA SER A 180 20.08 -37.92 35.60
C SER A 180 19.70 -36.48 35.22
N VAL A 181 19.38 -36.24 33.94
CA VAL A 181 18.78 -34.97 33.47
C VAL A 181 17.27 -35.11 33.43
N TRP A 182 16.57 -34.12 33.96
CA TRP A 182 15.12 -34.08 34.07
C TRP A 182 14.57 -32.82 33.39
N HIS A 183 13.47 -32.97 32.67
CA HIS A 183 12.72 -31.90 32.02
C HIS A 183 11.52 -31.50 32.87
N CYS A 184 11.39 -30.20 33.14
CA CYS A 184 10.27 -29.62 33.88
C CYS A 184 9.04 -29.53 32.97
N GLU A 185 7.98 -30.26 33.29
CA GLU A 185 6.71 -30.26 32.55
C GLU A 185 5.70 -29.26 33.15
N LEU A 186 5.84 -28.94 34.44
CA LEU A 186 4.92 -28.07 35.17
C LEU A 186 5.73 -27.04 35.97
N ALA A 187 5.46 -25.76 35.74
CA ALA A 187 6.13 -24.68 36.45
C ALA A 187 5.82 -24.73 37.96
N GLY A 188 6.85 -24.51 38.80
CA GLY A 188 6.71 -24.58 40.26
C GLY A 188 8.05 -24.65 40.99
N SER A 189 7.99 -24.80 42.31
CA SER A 189 9.14 -24.98 43.20
C SER A 189 8.92 -26.14 44.17
N GLY A 190 9.98 -26.71 44.72
CA GLY A 190 9.91 -27.76 45.75
C GLY A 190 9.51 -29.16 45.27
N ILE A 191 9.08 -29.34 44.02
CA ILE A 191 8.79 -30.67 43.44
C ILE A 191 10.12 -31.35 43.11
N VAL A 192 10.40 -32.50 43.74
CA VAL A 192 11.66 -33.25 43.57
C VAL A 192 11.62 -34.12 42.30
N PRO A 193 12.61 -34.05 41.40
CA PRO A 193 12.64 -34.91 40.22
C PRO A 193 12.78 -36.40 40.57
N GLY A 194 11.92 -37.24 39.99
CA GLY A 194 11.98 -38.69 40.17
C GLY A 194 11.29 -39.23 41.43
N ASN A 195 10.56 -38.41 42.19
CA ASN A 195 9.81 -38.85 43.37
C ASN A 195 8.39 -39.39 43.06
N GLY A 196 8.03 -39.56 41.78
CA GLY A 196 6.71 -39.99 41.34
C GLY A 196 5.65 -38.87 41.26
N ALA A 197 5.97 -37.63 41.66
CA ALA A 197 5.07 -36.48 41.50
C ALA A 197 5.04 -35.97 40.05
N THR A 198 3.87 -35.52 39.62
CA THR A 198 3.67 -34.88 38.32
C THR A 198 4.40 -33.53 38.29
N GLY A 199 5.44 -33.41 37.45
CA GLY A 199 6.18 -32.15 37.30
C GLY A 199 7.53 -32.29 36.61
N TRP A 200 8.16 -33.48 36.71
CA TRP A 200 9.43 -33.78 36.06
C TRP A 200 9.34 -35.03 35.20
N ARG A 201 9.85 -34.95 33.97
CA ARG A 201 10.02 -36.08 33.06
C ARG A 201 11.51 -36.40 32.92
N LEU A 202 11.87 -37.68 33.01
CA LEU A 202 13.25 -38.11 32.80
C LEU A 202 13.66 -37.84 31.35
N ALA A 203 14.70 -37.04 31.14
CA ALA A 203 15.24 -36.72 29.81
C ALA A 203 16.48 -37.56 29.47
N VAL A 204 17.40 -37.70 30.43
CA VAL A 204 18.59 -38.55 30.30
C VAL A 204 18.78 -39.33 31.59
N LYS A 205 18.85 -40.66 31.49
CA LYS A 205 19.09 -41.55 32.64
C LYS A 205 20.59 -41.62 32.93
N ARG A 206 20.97 -41.60 34.22
CA ARG A 206 22.34 -41.91 34.63
C ARG A 206 22.77 -43.29 34.16
N GLY A 207 24.06 -43.44 33.84
CA GLY A 207 24.67 -44.75 33.59
C GLY A 207 24.70 -45.64 34.83
N GLU A 208 24.91 -46.94 34.62
CA GLU A 208 25.21 -47.89 35.70
C GLU A 208 26.71 -47.91 35.98
N ASN A 209 27.08 -48.19 37.23
CA ASN A 209 28.48 -48.39 37.57
C ASN A 209 29.02 -49.60 36.80
N GLY A 210 30.23 -49.47 36.25
CA GLY A 210 30.94 -50.60 35.66
C GLY A 210 31.16 -51.72 36.67
N LYS A 211 31.24 -52.97 36.20
CA LYS A 211 31.61 -54.11 37.05
C LYS A 211 33.09 -54.00 37.41
N ASP A 212 33.43 -54.27 38.67
CA ASP A 212 34.83 -54.32 39.12
C ASP A 212 35.62 -55.33 38.28
N ALA A 213 36.84 -54.96 37.89
CA ALA A 213 37.77 -55.87 37.26
C ALA A 213 38.20 -56.92 38.31
N ARG A 214 37.82 -58.18 38.08
CA ARG A 214 38.35 -59.32 38.84
C ARG A 214 39.67 -59.78 38.26
#